data_AF-A0AA52EI36-F1
#
_entry.id   AF-A0AA52EI36-F1
#
_cell.length_a   1.000
_cell.length_b   1.000
_cell.length_c   1.000
_cell.angle_alpha   90.00
_cell.angle_beta   90.00
_cell.angle_gamma   90.00
#
_symmetry.space_group_name_H-M   'P 1'
#
loop_
_entity.id
_entity.type
_entity.pdbx_description
1 polymer ?
#
loop_
_entity_poly.entity_id
_entity_poly.type
_entity_poly.pdbx_seq_one_letter_code
_entity_poly.pdbx_strand_id
1 'polypeptide(L)'
;MTLDFPIESKLAQKVWDNFKRELDHKLKDLSPSEQEEVSQELLSHLYESALNDPADLEEERYLNAIERLGSLDDTLTPLVEDLLLHSSLTKGNPFAVISSLKKTASKGLVHILGTCILGFGYFTCIMLFVMAIAHLFDPGVGIWLHESGSLSFSFSAQPDATQFLASYFSLAAIIFSGIGYLFLNRLLRFFISLSTQSKTY
;
A
#
# COMPACT_ATOMS: atom_id res chain seq x y z
N MET A 1 -15.72 -8.94 -33.57
CA MET A 1 -15.20 -9.02 -34.96
C MET A 1 -13.77 -9.47 -34.80
N THR A 2 -13.46 -10.74 -35.07
CA THR A 2 -12.14 -11.31 -34.79
C THR A 2 -11.11 -10.67 -35.72
N LEU A 3 -10.20 -9.88 -35.15
CA LEU A 3 -9.02 -9.40 -35.86
C LEU A 3 -8.20 -10.62 -36.27
N ASP A 4 -8.02 -10.80 -37.58
CA ASP A 4 -7.14 -11.82 -38.12
C ASP A 4 -5.76 -11.18 -38.31
N PHE A 5 -4.76 -11.73 -37.63
CA PHE A 5 -3.39 -11.24 -37.69
C PHE A 5 -2.65 -12.07 -38.74
N PRO A 6 -2.25 -11.50 -39.88
CA PRO A 6 -1.56 -12.27 -40.90
C PRO A 6 -0.13 -12.58 -40.42
N ILE A 7 0.10 -13.85 -40.11
CA ILE A 7 1.39 -14.42 -39.70
C ILE A 7 1.78 -15.48 -40.74
N GLU A 8 2.94 -15.33 -41.37
CA GLU A 8 3.33 -16.17 -42.51
C GLU A 8 4.09 -17.44 -42.07
N SER A 9 4.94 -17.31 -41.06
CA SER A 9 5.77 -18.38 -40.50
C SER A 9 4.94 -19.32 -39.64
N LYS A 10 5.00 -20.62 -39.95
CA LYS A 10 4.37 -21.67 -39.13
C LYS A 10 4.90 -21.69 -37.69
N LEU A 11 6.17 -21.32 -37.50
CA LEU A 11 6.77 -21.28 -36.17
C LEU A 11 6.27 -20.06 -35.39
N ALA A 12 6.21 -18.89 -36.03
CA ALA A 12 5.62 -17.68 -35.46
C ALA A 12 4.14 -17.90 -35.07
N GLN A 13 3.35 -18.54 -35.94
CA GLN A 13 1.96 -18.89 -35.64
C GLN A 13 1.85 -19.76 -34.39
N LYS A 14 2.74 -20.74 -34.22
CA LYS A 14 2.73 -21.62 -33.05
C LYS A 14 3.07 -20.85 -31.76
N VAL A 15 4.00 -19.91 -31.82
CA VAL A 15 4.34 -19.02 -30.69
C VAL A 15 3.14 -18.14 -30.33
N TRP A 16 2.50 -17.55 -31.35
CA TRP A 16 1.31 -16.72 -31.21
C TRP A 16 0.13 -17.46 -30.57
N ASP A 17 -0.19 -18.65 -31.06
CA ASP A 17 -1.31 -19.46 -30.55
C ASP A 17 -1.09 -19.91 -29.10
N ASN A 18 0.16 -20.18 -28.73
CA ASN A 18 0.51 -20.51 -27.34
C ASN A 18 0.29 -19.31 -26.42
N PHE A 19 0.78 -18.13 -26.81
CA PHE A 19 0.61 -16.89 -26.06
C PHE A 19 -0.88 -16.54 -25.91
N LYS A 20 -1.64 -16.57 -27.01
CA LYS A 20 -3.08 -16.29 -27.00
C LYS A 20 -3.83 -17.24 -26.05
N ARG A 21 -3.49 -18.53 -26.05
CA ARG A 21 -4.12 -19.49 -25.13
C ARG A 21 -3.82 -19.19 -23.66
N GLU A 22 -2.60 -18.77 -23.35
CA GLU A 22 -2.21 -18.38 -22.00
C GLU A 22 -2.91 -17.09 -21.54
N LEU A 23 -2.98 -16.10 -22.44
CA LEU A 23 -3.75 -14.86 -22.25
C LEU A 23 -5.23 -15.17 -21.98
N ASP A 24 -5.87 -15.96 -22.85
CA ASP A 24 -7.27 -16.35 -22.70
C ASP A 24 -7.50 -17.08 -21.37
N HIS A 25 -6.57 -17.94 -20.94
CA HIS A 25 -6.64 -18.61 -19.64
C HIS A 25 -6.52 -17.64 -18.46
N LYS A 26 -5.68 -16.61 -18.55
CA LYS A 26 -5.55 -15.56 -17.51
C LYS A 26 -6.76 -14.64 -17.43
N LEU A 27 -7.41 -14.39 -18.56
CA LEU A 27 -8.60 -13.55 -18.66
C LEU A 27 -9.91 -14.32 -18.42
N LYS A 28 -9.85 -15.61 -18.06
CA LYS A 28 -11.05 -16.48 -17.92
C LYS A 28 -12.07 -16.01 -16.89
N ASP A 29 -11.65 -15.21 -15.91
CA ASP A 29 -12.50 -14.69 -14.84
C ASP A 29 -13.31 -13.46 -15.29
N LEU A 30 -13.00 -12.90 -16.46
CA LEU A 30 -13.76 -11.83 -17.11
C LEU A 30 -15.02 -12.38 -17.80
N SER A 31 -15.98 -11.50 -18.10
CA SER A 31 -17.09 -11.89 -18.96
C SER A 31 -16.59 -12.16 -20.40
N PRO A 32 -17.27 -13.01 -21.18
CA PRO A 32 -16.84 -13.34 -22.55
C PRO A 32 -16.62 -12.12 -23.45
N SER A 33 -17.42 -11.07 -23.28
CA SER A 33 -17.29 -9.82 -24.03
C SER A 33 -16.04 -9.03 -23.66
N GLU A 34 -15.65 -9.03 -22.38
CA GLU A 34 -14.48 -8.29 -21.87
C GLU A 34 -13.19 -9.07 -22.16
N GLN A 35 -13.24 -10.39 -22.04
CA GLN A 35 -12.16 -11.26 -22.46
C GLN A 35 -11.82 -11.03 -23.94
N GLU A 36 -12.83 -10.94 -24.82
CA GLU A 36 -12.61 -10.68 -26.25
C GLU A 36 -11.98 -9.30 -26.49
N GLU A 37 -12.47 -8.25 -25.83
CA GLU A 37 -11.99 -6.88 -25.99
C GLU A 37 -10.52 -6.73 -25.52
N VAL A 38 -10.21 -7.18 -24.30
CA VAL A 38 -8.87 -7.10 -23.72
C VAL A 38 -7.88 -8.00 -24.48
N SER A 39 -8.32 -9.21 -24.87
CA SER A 39 -7.49 -10.11 -25.68
C SER A 39 -7.17 -9.46 -27.04
N GLN A 40 -8.15 -8.82 -27.69
CA GLN A 40 -7.92 -8.14 -28.97
C GLN A 40 -6.99 -6.93 -28.85
N GLU A 41 -7.18 -6.08 -27.85
CA GLU A 41 -6.32 -4.91 -27.62
C GLU A 41 -4.86 -5.34 -27.40
N LEU A 42 -4.63 -6.29 -26.49
CA LEU A 42 -3.28 -6.74 -26.19
C LEU A 42 -2.62 -7.45 -27.38
N LEU A 43 -3.37 -8.31 -28.07
CA LEU A 43 -2.87 -8.95 -29.29
C LEU A 43 -2.56 -7.92 -30.37
N SER A 44 -3.35 -6.86 -30.51
CA SER A 44 -3.07 -5.80 -31.49
C SER A 44 -1.75 -5.06 -31.21
N HIS A 45 -1.49 -4.71 -29.94
CA HIS A 45 -0.23 -4.08 -29.54
C HIS A 45 0.96 -5.01 -29.67
N LEU A 46 0.78 -6.30 -29.35
CA LEU A 46 1.83 -7.29 -29.51
C LEU A 46 2.19 -7.50 -30.98
N TYR A 47 1.17 -7.56 -31.85
CA TYR A 47 1.34 -7.65 -33.29
C TYR A 47 2.08 -6.42 -33.85
N GLU A 48 1.68 -5.22 -33.44
CA GLU A 48 2.34 -3.98 -33.84
C GLU A 48 3.80 -3.91 -33.36
N SER A 49 4.07 -4.38 -32.14
CA SER A 49 5.43 -4.50 -31.60
C SER A 49 6.30 -5.46 -32.42
N ALA A 50 5.74 -6.60 -32.83
CA ALA A 50 6.43 -7.57 -33.68
C ALA A 50 6.71 -7.02 -35.09
N LEU A 51 5.78 -6.28 -35.69
CA LEU A 51 5.99 -5.67 -37.01
C LEU A 51 7.11 -4.61 -37.03
N ASN A 52 7.29 -3.91 -35.91
CA ASN A 52 8.32 -2.88 -35.77
C ASN A 52 9.66 -3.43 -35.24
N ASP A 53 9.78 -4.74 -35.06
CA ASP A 53 11.00 -5.37 -34.59
C ASP A 53 12.03 -5.53 -35.73
N PRO A 54 13.31 -5.16 -35.49
CA PRO A 54 14.34 -5.19 -36.53
C PRO A 54 14.83 -6.60 -36.90
N ALA A 55 14.37 -7.67 -36.24
CA ALA A 55 14.83 -9.02 -36.55
C ALA A 55 14.38 -9.51 -37.95
N ASP A 56 15.28 -10.22 -38.63
CA ASP A 56 15.06 -10.71 -39.99
C ASP A 56 13.98 -11.83 -40.04
N LEU A 57 14.00 -12.72 -39.04
CA LEU A 57 13.07 -13.85 -38.94
C LEU A 57 11.77 -13.46 -38.22
N GLU A 58 10.63 -13.85 -38.79
CA GLU A 58 9.32 -13.53 -38.23
C GLU A 58 9.11 -14.13 -36.84
N GLU A 59 9.48 -15.39 -36.63
CA GLU A 59 9.43 -16.03 -35.31
C GLU A 59 10.24 -15.30 -34.25
N GLU A 60 11.38 -14.72 -34.62
CA GLU A 60 12.24 -13.96 -33.71
C GLU A 60 11.58 -12.63 -33.33
N ARG A 61 10.95 -11.95 -34.30
CA ARG A 61 10.18 -10.71 -34.05
C ARG A 61 9.05 -10.93 -33.03
N TYR A 62 8.29 -12.03 -33.15
CA TYR A 62 7.21 -12.34 -32.20
C TYR A 62 7.73 -12.81 -30.84
N LEU A 63 8.82 -13.59 -30.80
CA LEU A 63 9.47 -13.96 -29.54
C LEU A 63 9.97 -12.72 -28.80
N ASN A 64 10.65 -11.80 -29.50
CA ASN A 64 11.13 -10.54 -28.95
C ASN A 64 9.97 -9.67 -28.44
N ALA A 65 8.86 -9.58 -29.20
CA ALA A 65 7.69 -8.81 -28.79
C ALA A 65 7.06 -9.37 -27.50
N ILE A 66 6.96 -10.70 -27.37
CA ILE A 66 6.46 -11.38 -26.16
C ILE A 66 7.45 -11.21 -25.00
N GLU A 67 8.75 -11.30 -25.25
CA GLU A 67 9.78 -11.12 -24.22
C GLU A 67 9.80 -9.68 -23.68
N ARG A 68 9.60 -8.68 -24.55
CA ARG A 68 9.42 -7.27 -24.14
C ARG A 68 8.19 -7.04 -23.28
N LEU A 69 7.12 -7.79 -23.54
CA LEU A 69 5.94 -7.78 -22.70
C LEU A 69 6.26 -8.38 -21.32
N GLY A 70 7.27 -9.23 -21.19
CA GLY A 70 7.66 -9.85 -19.93
C GLY A 70 6.73 -10.99 -19.53
N SER A 71 6.83 -11.44 -18.27
CA SER A 71 5.94 -12.50 -17.80
C SER A 71 4.50 -11.95 -17.74
N LEU A 72 3.54 -12.73 -18.23
CA LEU A 72 2.13 -12.40 -18.14
C LEU A 72 1.66 -12.34 -16.67
N ASP A 73 2.42 -12.85 -15.70
CA ASP A 73 2.14 -12.69 -14.27
C ASP A 73 2.53 -11.30 -13.78
N ASP A 74 3.73 -10.82 -14.11
CA ASP A 74 4.24 -9.54 -13.61
C ASP A 74 3.60 -8.34 -14.33
N THR A 75 3.20 -8.52 -15.60
CA THR A 75 2.80 -7.41 -16.48
C THR A 75 1.29 -7.25 -16.60
N LEU A 76 0.55 -8.37 -16.60
CA LEU A 76 -0.92 -8.31 -16.64
C LEU A 76 -1.54 -8.10 -15.27
N THR A 77 -0.90 -8.45 -14.15
CA THR A 77 -1.52 -8.24 -12.84
C THR A 77 -1.93 -6.77 -12.59
N PRO A 78 -1.07 -5.75 -12.80
CA PRO A 78 -1.49 -4.36 -12.63
C PRO A 78 -2.47 -3.89 -13.72
N LEU A 79 -2.28 -4.30 -14.97
CA LEU A 79 -3.12 -3.87 -16.09
C LEU A 79 -4.53 -4.49 -16.02
N VAL A 80 -4.63 -5.77 -15.66
CA VAL A 80 -5.89 -6.50 -15.43
C VAL A 80 -6.56 -5.98 -14.17
N GLU A 81 -5.83 -5.64 -13.10
CA GLU A 81 -6.40 -4.95 -11.94
C GLU A 81 -7.00 -3.58 -12.33
N ASP A 82 -6.30 -2.76 -13.11
CA ASP A 82 -6.79 -1.45 -13.57
C ASP A 82 -7.95 -1.56 -14.58
N LEU A 83 -7.90 -2.52 -15.51
CA LEU A 83 -8.99 -2.83 -16.45
C LEU A 83 -10.23 -3.37 -15.73
N LEU A 84 -10.05 -4.25 -14.74
CA LEU A 84 -11.13 -4.74 -13.86
C LEU A 84 -11.75 -3.59 -13.04
N LEU A 85 -10.93 -2.63 -12.59
CA LEU A 85 -11.40 -1.45 -11.88
C LEU A 85 -12.19 -0.51 -12.81
N HIS A 86 -11.70 -0.24 -14.02
CA HIS A 86 -12.38 0.63 -14.98
C HIS A 86 -13.67 0.03 -15.57
N SER A 87 -13.69 -1.28 -15.87
CA SER A 87 -14.90 -1.96 -16.32
C SER A 87 -15.98 -2.00 -15.22
N SER A 88 -15.57 -2.21 -13.96
CA SER A 88 -16.45 -2.16 -12.78
C SER A 88 -17.08 -0.78 -12.55
N LEU A 89 -16.37 0.30 -12.90
CA LEU A 89 -16.88 1.68 -12.82
C LEU A 89 -17.88 2.02 -13.94
N THR A 90 -17.72 1.38 -15.11
CA THR A 90 -18.50 1.73 -16.31
C THR A 90 -19.87 1.04 -16.37
N LYS A 91 -20.07 -0.12 -15.70
CA LYS A 91 -21.33 -0.89 -15.75
C LYS A 91 -22.18 -0.91 -14.47
N GLY A 92 -21.87 -0.06 -13.48
CA GLY A 92 -22.79 0.15 -12.34
C GLY A 92 -23.06 -1.10 -11.49
N ASN A 93 -22.05 -1.97 -11.30
CA ASN A 93 -22.16 -3.08 -10.35
C ASN A 93 -21.78 -2.58 -8.93
N PRO A 94 -22.76 -2.31 -8.04
CA PRO A 94 -22.50 -1.64 -6.77
C PRO A 94 -21.59 -2.45 -5.84
N PHE A 95 -21.57 -3.78 -5.97
CA PHE A 95 -20.74 -4.63 -5.13
C PHE A 95 -19.24 -4.55 -5.48
N ALA A 96 -18.89 -4.41 -6.77
CA ALA A 96 -17.51 -4.24 -7.21
C ALA A 96 -16.97 -2.83 -6.90
N VAL A 97 -17.85 -1.82 -6.97
CA VAL A 97 -17.56 -0.45 -6.54
C VAL A 97 -17.33 -0.40 -5.01
N ILE A 98 -18.17 -1.08 -4.22
CA ILE A 98 -18.01 -1.16 -2.76
C ILE A 98 -16.74 -1.93 -2.38
N SER A 99 -16.40 -3.03 -3.07
CA SER A 99 -15.20 -3.82 -2.73
C SER A 99 -13.89 -3.08 -3.05
N SER A 100 -13.82 -2.39 -4.19
CA SER A 100 -12.70 -1.54 -4.58
C SER A 100 -12.58 -0.30 -3.68
N LEU A 101 -13.71 0.39 -3.41
CA LEU A 101 -13.76 1.47 -2.40
C LEU A 101 -13.32 0.96 -1.04
N LYS A 102 -13.73 -0.23 -0.61
CA LYS A 102 -13.33 -0.81 0.68
C LYS A 102 -11.84 -1.13 0.72
N LYS A 103 -11.23 -1.64 -0.36
CA LYS A 103 -9.79 -1.94 -0.44
C LYS A 103 -8.96 -0.64 -0.45
N THR A 104 -9.39 0.39 -1.18
CA THR A 104 -8.72 1.69 -1.22
C THR A 104 -8.93 2.49 0.07
N ALA A 105 -10.16 2.48 0.61
CA ALA A 105 -10.48 3.11 1.88
C ALA A 105 -9.82 2.37 3.05
N SER A 106 -9.66 1.04 3.02
CA SER A 106 -8.95 0.33 4.09
C SER A 106 -7.47 0.66 4.11
N LYS A 107 -6.81 0.72 2.94
CA LYS A 107 -5.42 1.18 2.83
C LYS A 107 -5.27 2.62 3.34
N GLY A 108 -6.16 3.53 2.93
CA GLY A 108 -6.18 4.91 3.42
C GLY A 108 -6.45 5.01 4.92
N LEU A 109 -7.40 4.23 5.43
CA LEU A 109 -7.76 4.21 6.85
C LEU A 109 -6.63 3.68 7.73
N VAL A 110 -5.91 2.65 7.29
CA VAL A 110 -4.72 2.13 8.01
C VAL A 110 -3.62 3.20 8.06
N HIS A 111 -3.39 3.93 6.97
CA HIS A 111 -2.41 5.02 6.97
C HIS A 111 -2.82 6.19 7.86
N ILE A 112 -4.09 6.61 7.82
CA ILE A 112 -4.62 7.67 8.69
C ILE A 112 -4.52 7.25 10.15
N LEU A 113 -4.97 6.03 10.47
CA LEU A 113 -4.96 5.51 11.84
C LEU A 113 -3.52 5.35 12.35
N GLY A 114 -2.61 4.82 11.53
CA GLY A 114 -1.19 4.72 11.86
C GLY A 114 -0.55 6.09 12.09
N THR A 115 -0.88 7.09 11.27
CA THR A 115 -0.39 8.47 11.42
C THR A 115 -0.94 9.11 12.69
N CYS A 116 -2.23 8.93 13.00
CA CYS A 116 -2.85 9.43 14.23
C CYS A 116 -2.23 8.78 15.48
N ILE A 117 -2.04 7.46 15.48
CA ILE A 117 -1.43 6.74 16.61
C ILE A 117 0.02 7.19 16.82
N LEU A 118 0.83 7.23 15.75
CA LEU A 118 2.21 7.67 15.84
C LEU A 118 2.30 9.15 16.25
N GLY A 119 1.47 10.00 15.65
CA GLY A 119 1.40 11.43 15.96
C GLY A 119 1.03 11.68 17.42
N PHE A 120 0.00 11.01 17.93
CA PHE A 120 -0.40 11.07 19.34
C PHE A 120 0.69 10.53 20.27
N GLY A 121 1.38 9.45 19.86
CA GLY A 121 2.52 8.90 20.60
C GLY A 121 3.69 9.90 20.69
N TYR A 122 4.08 10.52 19.58
CA TYR A 122 5.13 11.52 19.56
C TYR A 122 4.75 12.76 20.37
N PHE A 123 3.50 13.23 20.23
CA PHE A 123 2.97 14.30 21.05
C PHE A 123 3.08 13.98 22.55
N THR A 124 2.70 12.77 22.95
CA THR A 124 2.80 12.31 24.35
C THR A 124 4.25 12.30 24.84
N CYS A 125 5.19 11.82 24.03
CA CYS A 125 6.63 11.83 24.38
C CYS A 125 7.16 13.25 24.57
N ILE A 126 6.82 14.17 23.66
CA ILE A 126 7.21 15.58 23.74
C ILE A 126 6.58 16.23 24.97
N MET A 127 5.29 16.01 25.20
CA MET A 127 4.58 16.55 26.38
C MET A 127 5.23 16.07 27.68
N LEU A 128 5.50 14.77 27.81
CA LEU A 128 6.21 14.20 28.97
C LEU A 128 7.60 14.81 29.15
N PHE A 129 8.34 15.02 28.07
CA PHE A 129 9.66 15.65 28.12
C PHE A 129 9.57 17.11 28.61
N VAL A 130 8.62 17.88 28.07
CA VAL A 130 8.38 19.27 28.49
C VAL A 130 7.98 19.33 29.97
N MET A 131 7.08 18.46 30.42
CA MET A 131 6.72 18.36 31.83
C MET A 131 7.92 18.00 32.71
N ALA A 132 8.78 17.09 32.26
CA ALA A 132 9.97 16.70 33.00
C ALA A 132 10.92 17.88 33.24
N ILE A 133 11.11 18.73 32.22
CA ILE A 133 11.92 19.95 32.32
C ILE A 133 11.24 20.99 33.21
N ALA A 134 9.93 21.21 33.04
CA ALA A 134 9.18 22.16 33.84
C ALA A 134 9.18 21.80 35.34
N HIS A 135 9.11 20.51 35.68
CA HIS A 135 9.20 20.03 37.07
C HIS A 135 10.53 20.35 37.77
N LEU A 136 11.61 20.59 37.01
CA LEU A 136 12.88 21.04 37.60
C LEU A 136 12.80 22.46 38.17
N PHE A 137 11.86 23.27 37.68
CA PHE A 137 11.65 24.65 38.11
C PHE A 137 10.43 24.79 39.04
N ASP A 138 9.40 23.98 38.84
CA ASP A 138 8.20 23.93 39.68
C ASP A 138 7.85 22.47 40.03
N PRO A 139 8.10 22.02 41.27
CA PRO A 139 7.74 20.68 41.73
C PRO A 139 6.24 20.35 41.64
N GLY A 140 5.36 21.33 41.40
CA GLY A 140 3.94 21.10 41.16
C GLY A 140 3.62 20.45 39.81
N VAL A 141 4.55 20.43 38.86
CA VAL A 141 4.33 19.89 37.51
C VAL A 141 4.46 18.36 37.52
N GLY A 142 3.42 17.62 37.15
CA GLY A 142 3.58 16.17 37.06
C GLY A 142 2.30 15.41 36.83
N ILE A 143 2.36 14.12 37.15
CA ILE A 143 1.21 13.23 37.11
C ILE A 143 0.63 13.14 38.51
N TRP A 144 -0.67 13.38 38.62
CA TRP A 144 -1.39 13.43 39.90
C TRP A 144 -2.47 12.34 39.91
N LEU A 145 -2.50 11.57 41.00
CA LEU A 145 -3.50 10.55 41.29
C LEU A 145 -4.51 11.11 42.29
N HIS A 146 -5.76 11.20 41.86
CA HIS A 146 -6.88 11.64 42.70
C HIS A 146 -7.42 10.47 43.53
N GLU A 147 -8.10 10.78 44.64
CA GLU A 147 -8.72 9.74 45.50
C GLU A 147 -9.76 8.89 44.76
N SER A 148 -10.36 9.43 43.70
CA SER A 148 -11.27 8.71 42.80
C SER A 148 -10.57 7.64 41.93
N GLY A 149 -9.24 7.59 41.95
CA GLY A 149 -8.42 6.74 41.11
C GLY A 149 -8.11 7.32 39.72
N SER A 150 -8.56 8.54 39.42
CA SER A 150 -8.25 9.18 38.15
C SER A 150 -6.81 9.73 38.11
N LEU A 151 -6.19 9.64 36.93
CA LEU A 151 -4.87 10.21 36.66
C LEU A 151 -5.01 11.51 35.88
N SER A 152 -4.23 12.52 36.25
CA SER A 152 -4.20 13.80 35.56
C SER A 152 -2.76 14.28 35.33
N PHE A 153 -2.52 14.91 34.18
CA PHE A 153 -1.28 15.60 33.86
C PHE A 153 -1.49 17.08 34.18
N SER A 154 -0.68 17.65 35.08
CA SER A 154 -0.86 19.03 35.55
C SER A 154 0.44 19.80 35.48
N PHE A 155 0.36 21.09 35.15
CA PHE A 155 1.46 22.05 35.25
C PHE A 155 1.41 22.90 36.53
N SER A 156 0.58 22.50 37.49
CA SER A 156 0.45 23.12 38.81
C SER A 156 0.16 22.07 39.88
N ALA A 157 0.50 22.38 41.12
CA ALA A 157 0.16 21.52 42.25
C ALA A 157 -1.35 21.30 42.36
N GLN A 158 -1.75 20.07 42.69
CA GLN A 158 -3.15 19.69 42.91
C GLN A 158 -3.33 19.36 44.40
N PRO A 159 -4.03 20.21 45.18
CA PRO A 159 -4.14 20.05 46.64
C PRO A 159 -4.85 18.75 47.06
N ASP A 160 -5.81 18.31 46.26
CA ASP A 160 -6.68 17.16 46.55
C ASP A 160 -6.19 15.86 45.88
N ALA A 161 -4.92 15.81 45.45
CA ALA A 161 -4.34 14.68 44.77
C ALA A 161 -2.90 14.39 45.23
N THR A 162 -2.47 13.15 45.06
CA THR A 162 -1.08 12.74 45.37
C THR A 162 -0.27 12.71 44.08
N GLN A 163 0.87 13.39 44.06
CA GLN A 163 1.76 13.40 42.90
C GLN A 163 2.52 12.07 42.78
N PHE A 164 2.47 11.47 41.61
CA PHE A 164 3.16 10.23 41.30
C PHE A 164 4.66 10.50 41.07
N LEU A 165 5.52 9.79 41.81
CA LEU A 165 6.98 9.89 41.72
C LEU A 165 7.55 11.32 41.90
N ALA A 166 6.94 12.17 42.74
CA ALA A 166 7.31 13.59 42.90
C ALA A 166 8.83 13.89 42.86
N SER A 167 9.65 13.20 43.68
CA SER A 167 11.10 13.47 43.73
C SER A 167 11.88 12.98 42.50
N TYR A 168 11.37 11.97 41.79
CA TYR A 168 12.05 11.33 40.65
C TYR A 168 11.34 11.57 39.32
N PHE A 169 10.29 12.40 39.31
CA PHE A 169 9.41 12.57 38.16
C PHE A 169 10.19 13.00 36.92
N SER A 170 11.04 14.03 37.02
CA SER A 170 11.86 14.50 35.89
C SER A 170 12.74 13.41 35.31
N LEU A 171 13.46 12.67 36.15
CA LEU A 171 14.35 11.60 35.71
C LEU A 171 13.56 10.49 35.00
N ALA A 172 12.47 10.04 35.64
CA ALA A 172 11.61 9.01 35.09
C ALA A 172 10.98 9.47 33.76
N ALA A 173 10.42 10.67 33.70
CA ALA A 173 9.76 11.20 32.52
C ALA A 173 10.72 11.42 31.33
N ILE A 174 11.97 11.84 31.57
CA ILE A 174 13.01 11.91 30.53
C ILE A 174 13.32 10.50 29.99
N ILE A 175 13.53 9.52 30.87
CA ILE A 175 13.83 8.14 30.46
C ILE A 175 12.64 7.56 29.68
N PHE A 176 11.42 7.69 30.18
CA PHE A 176 10.22 7.19 29.51
C PHE A 176 9.97 7.87 28.17
N SER A 177 10.16 9.19 28.08
CA SER A 177 10.05 9.92 26.82
C SER A 177 11.11 9.44 25.81
N GLY A 178 12.36 9.24 26.24
CA GLY A 178 13.44 8.73 25.40
C GLY A 178 13.16 7.30 24.89
N ILE A 179 12.77 6.39 25.79
CA ILE A 179 12.39 5.01 25.42
C ILE A 179 11.19 5.02 24.48
N GLY A 180 10.16 5.82 24.78
CA GLY A 180 8.96 5.97 23.96
C GLY A 180 9.30 6.47 22.55
N TYR A 181 10.15 7.49 22.44
CA TYR A 181 10.64 8.00 21.17
C TYR A 181 11.38 6.92 20.36
N LEU A 182 12.30 6.19 20.98
CA LEU A 182 13.04 5.11 20.32
C LEU A 182 12.10 3.99 19.85
N PHE A 183 11.12 3.63 20.67
CA PHE A 183 10.10 2.65 20.34
C PHE A 183 9.24 3.09 19.15
N LEU A 184 8.71 4.32 19.18
CA LEU A 184 7.94 4.90 18.08
C LEU A 184 8.74 4.96 16.78
N ASN A 185 10.04 5.27 16.87
CA ASN A 185 10.91 5.30 15.70
C ASN A 185 11.17 3.90 15.10
N ARG A 186 11.23 2.86 15.93
CA ARG A 186 11.29 1.47 15.44
C ARG A 186 9.97 1.06 14.79
N LEU A 187 8.85 1.43 15.42
CA LEU A 187 7.51 1.15 14.90
C LEU A 187 7.27 1.84 13.56
N LEU A 188 7.66 3.11 13.43
CA LEU A 188 7.58 3.86 12.17
C LEU A 188 8.39 3.18 11.06
N ARG A 189 9.64 2.77 11.34
CA ARG A 189 10.48 2.05 10.37
C ARG A 189 9.84 0.74 9.92
N PHE A 190 9.24 0.00 10.85
CA PHE A 190 8.51 -1.23 10.54
C PHE A 190 7.31 -0.96 9.61
N PHE A 191 6.49 0.06 9.90
CA PHE A 191 5.38 0.45 9.01
C PHE A 191 5.87 0.86 7.61
N ILE A 192 6.99 1.59 7.52
CA ILE A 192 7.57 1.99 6.23
C ILE A 192 8.07 0.75 5.45
N SER A 193 8.74 -0.20 6.10
CA SER A 193 9.23 -1.40 5.43
C SER A 193 8.09 -2.28 4.89
N LEU A 194 6.99 -2.39 5.64
CA LEU A 194 5.76 -3.06 5.19
C LEU A 194 5.16 -2.38 3.95
N SER A 195 5.15 -1.06 3.90
CA SER A 195 4.62 -0.31 2.74
C SER A 195 5.49 -0.43 1.49
N THR A 196 6.80 -0.66 1.65
CA THR A 196 7.76 -0.75 0.54
C THR A 196 7.73 -2.13 -0.13
N GLN A 197 7.51 -3.21 0.63
CA GLN A 197 7.41 -4.58 0.11
C GLN A 197 6.17 -4.81 -0.78
N SER A 198 5.13 -3.98 -0.65
CA SER A 198 3.91 -4.05 -1.48
C SER A 198 4.10 -3.50 -2.92
N LYS A 199 5.25 -2.92 -3.26
CA LYS A 199 5.54 -2.35 -4.59
C LYS A 199 6.55 -3.16 -5.41
N THR A 200 7.02 -4.29 -4.90
CA THR A 200 7.99 -5.17 -5.55
C THR A 200 7.42 -6.57 -5.70
N TYR A 201 6.32 -6.71 -6.42
CA TYR A 201 5.88 -7.92 -7.10
C TYR A 201 5.00 -7.47 -8.25
#